data_AF-A0A0W0ZHY8-F1
#
_entry.id   AF-A0A0W0ZHY8-F1
#
_cell.length_a   1.000
_cell.length_b   1.000
_cell.length_c   1.000
_cell.angle_alpha   90.00
_cell.angle_beta   90.00
_cell.angle_gamma   90.00
#
_symmetry.space_group_name_H-M   'P 1'
#
loop_
_entity.id
_entity.type
_entity.pdbx_description
1 polymer ?
#
loop_
_entity_poly.entity_id
_entity_poly.type
_entity_poly.pdbx_seq_one_letter_code
_entity_poly.pdbx_strand_id
1 'polypeptide(L)'
;MPTVASQLDSKNDPEEILQKKRIASETCFSELIYKAAKNPNKKEAKIAISKILPFASIDVFHHVTSEAAVSKLAAEGDFESVNFLRKEFNASLLWIAYGYAQGKHVAEANKALELAHNPVDRLSLLQEMASAYAHGGHVAEANKVLALAENPDERRVLLQDMACGYAHGGHVAEANKVLELVHNSVDRLSLLQEMACGYAQGGHIVEANEILALAEDPTERFSLLQEMACGYAQGGYEAEANKVLALEQNFDDRFELLQQMAYGYALGGHGAEANKILVLADPDERFSLLQEMACGYAQGGHVAKANKVLELAENPDDRFELLRHMALGYALGGHVAEANKVLVLAENPVDRLALLKTIATNLLHMTLSTERDALQTLATFNPDFQSVIASELKKYAAKIDIVHLVPKATKLHTLMQTQKLNFNQAMGWMQPEMQLWLLQGPQLIKNKKLAAAMFLSVSTYLTSNSIPEMADLANKLSVTTCRDRFFNDLQSRSHLLAYDLTAEPTKNAPVAPAA
;
A
#
# COMPACT_ATOMS: atom_id res chain seq x y z
N MET A 1 37.09 49.39 -28.78
CA MET A 1 35.64 49.05 -28.84
C MET A 1 35.49 47.54 -28.63
N PRO A 2 34.36 47.02 -28.12
CA PRO A 2 34.40 45.93 -27.14
C PRO A 2 33.60 44.63 -27.45
N THR A 3 34.10 43.51 -26.87
CA THR A 3 33.46 42.31 -26.26
C THR A 3 32.40 41.42 -26.96
N VAL A 4 32.48 40.11 -26.62
CA VAL A 4 31.45 39.05 -26.38
C VAL A 4 31.78 37.77 -27.21
N ALA A 5 32.12 36.57 -26.71
CA ALA A 5 31.69 35.72 -25.56
C ALA A 5 30.41 34.90 -25.84
N SER A 6 30.29 33.59 -25.55
CA SER A 6 31.27 32.56 -25.11
C SER A 6 30.65 31.15 -25.29
N GLN A 7 31.18 30.11 -24.61
CA GLN A 7 30.55 28.79 -24.39
C GLN A 7 30.35 27.86 -25.61
N LEU A 8 31.48 27.41 -26.18
CA LEU A 8 31.65 26.00 -26.52
C LEU A 8 32.20 25.29 -25.28
N ASP A 9 31.33 24.70 -24.46
CA ASP A 9 31.60 23.54 -23.58
C ASP A 9 30.43 23.29 -22.59
N SER A 10 29.62 22.26 -22.85
CA SER A 10 29.07 21.43 -21.78
C SER A 10 28.81 20.02 -22.29
N LYS A 11 29.37 19.05 -21.58
CA LYS A 11 29.26 17.62 -21.86
C LYS A 11 27.80 17.19 -21.74
N ASN A 12 27.18 16.72 -22.83
CA ASN A 12 26.11 15.75 -22.71
C ASN A 12 26.78 14.38 -22.50
N ASP A 13 26.69 13.85 -21.29
CA ASP A 13 27.34 12.60 -20.93
C ASP A 13 26.70 11.44 -21.73
N PRO A 14 27.47 10.55 -22.39
CA PRO A 14 26.89 9.42 -23.12
C PRO A 14 26.02 8.51 -22.23
N GLU A 15 26.30 8.46 -20.92
CA GLU A 15 25.43 7.79 -19.95
C GLU A 15 24.04 8.42 -19.82
N GLU A 16 23.91 9.75 -19.94
CA GLU A 16 22.62 10.44 -19.79
C GLU A 16 21.68 10.15 -20.98
N ILE A 17 22.27 10.03 -22.18
CA ILE A 17 21.55 9.64 -23.40
C ILE A 17 21.18 8.14 -23.36
N LEU A 18 22.03 7.28 -22.78
CA LEU A 18 21.69 5.86 -22.57
C LEU A 18 20.64 5.63 -21.47
N GLN A 19 20.63 6.43 -20.39
CA GLN A 19 19.64 6.30 -19.31
C GLN A 19 18.25 6.76 -19.74
N LYS A 20 18.13 7.87 -20.49
CA LYS A 20 16.82 8.38 -20.97
C LYS A 20 16.17 7.47 -22.04
N LYS A 21 16.94 6.66 -22.77
CA LYS A 21 16.45 5.94 -23.96
C LYS A 21 16.17 4.44 -23.77
N ARG A 22 16.11 3.93 -22.52
CA ARG A 22 15.94 2.47 -22.25
C ARG A 22 14.93 2.06 -21.18
N ILE A 23 14.21 3.00 -20.57
CA ILE A 23 13.26 2.74 -19.45
C ILE A 23 11.79 2.99 -19.88
N ALA A 24 11.56 3.49 -21.10
CA ALA A 24 10.27 4.05 -21.52
C ALA A 24 9.64 3.33 -22.74
N SER A 25 9.11 2.12 -22.52
CA SER A 25 7.95 1.59 -23.28
C SER A 25 7.35 0.35 -22.60
N GLU A 26 8.18 -0.66 -22.28
CA GLU A 26 7.73 -2.01 -21.89
C GLU A 26 8.33 -2.51 -20.55
N THR A 27 8.90 -1.62 -19.75
CA THR A 27 9.61 -2.01 -18.51
C THR A 27 8.66 -2.39 -17.38
N CYS A 28 8.52 -3.69 -17.08
CA CYS A 28 7.86 -4.17 -15.87
C CYS A 28 8.72 -3.83 -14.63
N PHE A 29 8.33 -2.79 -13.89
CA PHE A 29 9.06 -2.35 -12.70
C PHE A 29 9.02 -3.36 -11.55
N SER A 30 7.91 -4.11 -11.39
CA SER A 30 7.81 -5.20 -10.40
C SER A 30 8.91 -6.25 -10.61
N GLU A 31 9.09 -6.74 -11.84
CA GLU A 31 10.13 -7.73 -12.18
C GLU A 31 11.56 -7.17 -12.02
N LEU A 32 11.77 -5.86 -12.19
CA LEU A 32 13.05 -5.21 -11.87
C LEU A 32 13.31 -5.14 -10.36
N ILE A 33 12.29 -4.82 -9.54
CA ILE A 33 12.39 -4.80 -8.07
C ILE A 33 12.66 -6.20 -7.55
N TYR A 34 11.94 -7.21 -8.06
CA TYR A 34 12.15 -8.64 -7.76
C TYR A 34 13.60 -9.08 -8.05
N LYS A 35 14.11 -8.81 -9.26
CA LYS A 35 15.51 -9.13 -9.64
C LYS A 35 16.53 -8.40 -8.78
N ALA A 36 16.28 -7.13 -8.45
CA ALA A 36 17.17 -6.34 -7.61
C ALA A 36 17.19 -6.83 -6.16
N ALA A 37 16.04 -7.20 -5.59
CA ALA A 37 15.91 -7.70 -4.22
C ALA A 37 16.68 -9.00 -4.00
N LYS A 38 16.67 -9.90 -4.99
CA LYS A 38 17.44 -11.16 -5.02
C LYS A 38 18.95 -10.99 -5.11
N ASN A 39 19.48 -9.79 -5.39
CA ASN A 39 20.93 -9.58 -5.35
C ASN A 39 21.44 -9.81 -3.90
N PRO A 40 22.42 -10.71 -3.66
CA PRO A 40 22.99 -10.91 -2.32
C PRO A 40 23.73 -9.67 -1.80
N ASN A 41 24.23 -8.79 -2.69
CA ASN A 41 24.74 -7.49 -2.28
C ASN A 41 23.59 -6.51 -2.03
N LYS A 42 23.04 -6.53 -0.82
CA LYS A 42 21.92 -5.66 -0.41
C LYS A 42 22.20 -4.16 -0.54
N LYS A 43 23.47 -3.71 -0.62
CA LYS A 43 23.81 -2.30 -0.93
C LYS A 43 23.55 -1.95 -2.38
N GLU A 44 23.93 -2.82 -3.32
CA GLU A 44 23.62 -2.67 -4.75
C GLU A 44 22.12 -2.81 -5.00
N ALA A 45 21.48 -3.82 -4.39
CA ALA A 45 20.03 -3.99 -4.42
C ALA A 45 19.30 -2.69 -4.02
N LYS A 46 19.75 -2.07 -2.92
CA LYS A 46 19.17 -0.82 -2.42
C LYS A 46 19.33 0.32 -3.43
N ILE A 47 20.51 0.50 -4.01
CA ILE A 47 20.77 1.53 -5.02
C ILE A 47 19.92 1.29 -6.29
N ALA A 48 19.77 0.03 -6.72
CA ALA A 48 18.96 -0.31 -7.88
C ALA A 48 17.47 -0.01 -7.66
N ILE A 49 16.89 -0.43 -6.53
CA ILE A 49 15.47 -0.19 -6.22
C ILE A 49 15.20 1.31 -6.00
N SER A 50 16.10 2.03 -5.32
CA SER A 50 15.97 3.49 -5.18
C SER A 50 15.97 4.26 -6.51
N LYS A 51 16.49 3.68 -7.61
CA LYS A 51 16.38 4.25 -8.97
C LYS A 51 15.05 3.93 -9.66
N ILE A 52 14.30 2.94 -9.18
CA ILE A 52 13.00 2.52 -9.73
C ILE A 52 11.84 3.29 -9.08
N LEU A 53 11.91 3.55 -7.77
CA LEU A 53 10.83 4.20 -7.00
C LEU A 53 10.38 5.62 -7.45
N PRO A 54 11.13 6.40 -8.27
CA PRO A 54 10.57 7.59 -8.91
C PRO A 54 9.51 7.28 -9.99
N PHE A 55 9.48 6.06 -10.52
CA PHE A 55 8.66 5.65 -11.68
C PHE A 55 7.54 4.67 -11.33
N ALA A 56 7.55 4.12 -10.12
CA ALA A 56 6.69 3.01 -9.71
C ALA A 56 6.63 2.94 -8.17
N SER A 57 5.51 2.51 -7.59
CA SER A 57 5.45 2.21 -6.15
C SER A 57 6.34 0.99 -5.82
N ILE A 58 6.61 0.75 -4.52
CA ILE A 58 7.36 -0.45 -4.11
C ILE A 58 6.54 -1.74 -4.32
N ASP A 59 5.22 -1.61 -4.18
CA ASP A 59 4.23 -2.69 -4.26
C ASP A 59 3.38 -2.56 -5.54
N VAL A 60 4.05 -2.41 -6.68
CA VAL A 60 3.37 -2.37 -7.99
C VAL A 60 2.68 -3.70 -8.23
N PHE A 61 1.36 -3.67 -8.37
CA PHE A 61 0.59 -4.81 -8.82
C PHE A 61 0.86 -5.04 -10.32
N HIS A 62 1.12 -6.29 -10.73
CA HIS A 62 1.40 -6.60 -12.13
C HIS A 62 0.99 -8.04 -12.45
N HIS A 63 -0.09 -8.19 -13.22
CA HIS A 63 -0.84 -9.45 -13.27
C HIS A 63 -0.16 -10.58 -14.05
N VAL A 64 0.66 -10.27 -15.06
CA VAL A 64 1.39 -11.27 -15.86
C VAL A 64 2.42 -12.09 -15.04
N THR A 65 2.80 -11.60 -13.86
CA THR A 65 3.62 -12.36 -12.90
C THR A 65 2.85 -12.71 -11.62
N SER A 66 1.53 -12.52 -11.65
CA SER A 66 0.55 -12.81 -10.61
C SER A 66 1.03 -12.47 -9.20
N GLU A 67 1.61 -11.27 -8.98
CA GLU A 67 1.98 -10.72 -7.66
C GLU A 67 2.80 -9.42 -7.77
N ALA A 68 2.78 -8.59 -6.71
CA ALA A 68 3.80 -7.57 -6.48
C ALA A 68 5.18 -8.22 -6.26
N ALA A 69 6.27 -7.48 -6.49
CA ALA A 69 7.63 -8.02 -6.38
C ALA A 69 7.92 -8.68 -5.02
N VAL A 70 7.34 -8.14 -3.94
CA VAL A 70 7.50 -8.66 -2.58
C VAL A 70 6.71 -9.94 -2.33
N SER A 71 5.51 -10.06 -2.91
CA SER A 71 4.65 -11.22 -2.70
C SER A 71 5.16 -12.41 -3.51
N LYS A 72 5.65 -12.20 -4.74
CA LYS A 72 6.38 -13.22 -5.52
C LYS A 72 7.58 -13.82 -4.77
N LEU A 73 8.33 -12.99 -4.05
CA LEU A 73 9.42 -13.46 -3.18
C LEU A 73 8.90 -14.22 -1.95
N ALA A 74 7.74 -13.83 -1.43
CA ALA A 74 7.09 -14.51 -0.31
C ALA A 74 6.55 -15.89 -0.73
N ALA A 75 5.91 -16.01 -1.89
CA ALA A 75 5.43 -17.27 -2.45
C ALA A 75 6.56 -18.26 -2.73
N GLU A 76 7.71 -17.78 -3.21
CA GLU A 76 8.92 -18.57 -3.40
C GLU A 76 9.64 -18.94 -2.08
N GLY A 77 9.29 -18.33 -0.96
CA GLY A 77 9.97 -18.52 0.33
C GLY A 77 11.32 -17.79 0.45
N ASP A 78 11.60 -16.77 -0.36
CA ASP A 78 12.78 -15.90 -0.20
C ASP A 78 12.58 -14.90 0.94
N PHE A 79 12.57 -15.44 2.16
CA PHE A 79 12.38 -14.69 3.39
C PHE A 79 13.42 -13.58 3.57
N GLU A 80 14.64 -13.73 3.03
CA GLU A 80 15.68 -12.70 3.15
C GLU A 80 15.32 -11.48 2.30
N SER A 81 14.98 -11.69 1.02
CA SER A 81 14.61 -10.60 0.12
C SER A 81 13.30 -9.94 0.51
N VAL A 82 12.30 -10.70 1.00
CA VAL A 82 11.06 -10.13 1.58
C VAL A 82 11.37 -9.25 2.78
N ASN A 83 12.18 -9.73 3.74
CA ASN A 83 12.56 -8.94 4.91
C ASN A 83 13.36 -7.68 4.53
N PHE A 84 14.19 -7.76 3.49
CA PHE A 84 14.91 -6.61 2.95
C PHE A 84 13.96 -5.56 2.36
N LEU A 85 13.03 -5.96 1.48
CA LEU A 85 12.04 -5.05 0.89
C LEU A 85 11.16 -4.39 1.96
N ARG A 86 10.65 -5.18 2.91
CA ARG A 86 9.83 -4.66 4.03
C ARG A 86 10.59 -3.65 4.89
N LYS A 87 11.88 -3.88 5.19
CA LYS A 87 12.65 -3.02 6.11
C LYS A 87 13.24 -1.79 5.45
N GLU A 88 13.74 -1.92 4.22
CA GLU A 88 14.45 -0.83 3.53
C GLU A 88 13.52 0.05 2.70
N PHE A 89 12.35 -0.47 2.30
CA PHE A 89 11.41 0.20 1.40
C PHE A 89 9.95 0.20 1.88
N ASN A 90 9.66 -0.36 3.05
CA ASN A 90 8.31 -0.42 3.63
C ASN A 90 7.28 -1.10 2.70
N ALA A 91 7.71 -2.17 2.01
CA ALA A 91 6.81 -3.02 1.22
C ALA A 91 5.65 -3.56 2.07
N SER A 92 4.45 -3.60 1.49
CA SER A 92 3.18 -3.82 2.18
C SER A 92 3.11 -5.17 2.87
N LEU A 93 2.59 -5.17 4.10
CA LEU A 93 2.32 -6.39 4.85
C LEU A 93 1.21 -7.24 4.21
N LEU A 94 0.25 -6.60 3.52
CA LEU A 94 -0.85 -7.25 2.80
C LEU A 94 -0.31 -8.16 1.70
N TRP A 95 0.47 -7.60 0.76
CA TRP A 95 1.11 -8.38 -0.29
C TRP A 95 2.08 -9.45 0.27
N ILE A 96 2.83 -9.13 1.33
CA ILE A 96 3.66 -10.14 2.00
C ILE A 96 2.83 -11.34 2.51
N ALA A 97 1.66 -11.08 3.11
CA ALA A 97 0.76 -12.12 3.60
C ALA A 97 0.11 -12.91 2.45
N TYR A 98 -0.32 -12.22 1.39
CA TYR A 98 -0.81 -12.81 0.14
C TYR A 98 0.18 -13.84 -0.37
N GLY A 99 1.44 -13.44 -0.61
CA GLY A 99 2.41 -14.36 -1.20
C GLY A 99 2.81 -15.52 -0.31
N TYR A 100 2.96 -15.30 1.00
CA TYR A 100 3.15 -16.43 1.92
C TYR A 100 1.96 -17.39 1.90
N ALA A 101 0.71 -16.90 1.76
CA ALA A 101 -0.46 -17.76 1.64
C ALA A 101 -0.49 -18.52 0.30
N GLN A 102 -0.26 -17.86 -0.84
CA GLN A 102 -0.20 -18.50 -2.16
C GLN A 102 0.89 -19.58 -2.22
N GLY A 103 2.08 -19.30 -1.67
CA GLY A 103 3.19 -20.24 -1.55
C GLY A 103 3.04 -21.32 -0.45
N LYS A 104 1.95 -21.31 0.32
CA LYS A 104 1.70 -22.21 1.47
C LYS A 104 2.69 -22.09 2.64
N HIS A 105 3.35 -20.95 2.80
CA HIS A 105 4.21 -20.61 3.94
C HIS A 105 3.36 -20.17 5.14
N VAL A 106 2.58 -21.11 5.68
CA VAL A 106 1.51 -20.86 6.66
C VAL A 106 2.01 -20.16 7.93
N ALA A 107 3.23 -20.49 8.40
CA ALA A 107 3.78 -19.87 9.60
C ALA A 107 4.10 -18.39 9.38
N GLU A 108 4.61 -18.04 8.20
CA GLU A 108 4.99 -16.68 7.82
C GLU A 108 3.76 -15.82 7.49
N ALA A 109 2.73 -16.40 6.84
CA ALA A 109 1.45 -15.74 6.63
C ALA A 109 0.74 -15.46 7.96
N ASN A 110 0.66 -16.45 8.87
CA ASN A 110 0.09 -16.24 10.21
C ASN A 110 0.88 -15.20 11.02
N LYS A 111 2.20 -15.15 10.85
CA LYS A 111 3.04 -14.12 11.49
C LYS A 111 2.78 -12.71 10.93
N ALA A 112 2.35 -12.58 9.69
CA ALA A 112 1.87 -11.29 9.17
C ALA A 112 0.54 -10.90 9.84
N LEU A 113 -0.37 -11.86 10.04
CA LEU A 113 -1.62 -11.66 10.78
C LEU A 113 -1.38 -11.34 12.27
N GLU A 114 -0.40 -11.94 12.94
CA GLU A 114 0.01 -11.60 14.32
C GLU A 114 0.54 -10.16 14.47
N LEU A 115 1.04 -9.56 13.38
CA LEU A 115 1.47 -8.16 13.34
C LEU A 115 0.29 -7.20 13.12
N ALA A 116 -0.90 -7.70 12.77
CA ALA A 116 -2.12 -6.89 12.75
C ALA A 116 -2.51 -6.51 14.18
N HIS A 117 -2.52 -5.22 14.48
CA HIS A 117 -2.82 -4.72 15.82
C HIS A 117 -4.25 -4.19 15.97
N ASN A 118 -5.05 -4.22 14.89
CA ASN A 118 -6.44 -3.76 14.88
C ASN A 118 -7.34 -4.65 13.99
N PRO A 119 -8.68 -4.59 14.14
CA PRO A 119 -9.60 -5.48 13.44
C PRO A 119 -9.67 -5.29 11.92
N VAL A 120 -9.31 -4.12 11.38
CA VAL A 120 -9.45 -3.84 9.94
C VAL A 120 -8.20 -4.23 9.16
N ASP A 121 -7.00 -3.93 9.68
CA ASP A 121 -5.77 -4.55 9.16
C ASP A 121 -5.86 -6.08 9.21
N ARG A 122 -6.45 -6.62 10.30
CA ARG A 122 -6.75 -8.04 10.44
C ARG A 122 -7.70 -8.51 9.35
N LEU A 123 -8.84 -7.83 9.12
CA LEU A 123 -9.79 -8.22 8.08
C LEU A 123 -9.11 -8.19 6.71
N SER A 124 -8.46 -7.08 6.32
CA SER A 124 -7.74 -6.97 5.05
C SER A 124 -6.68 -8.07 4.90
N LEU A 125 -5.93 -8.39 5.95
CA LEU A 125 -4.99 -9.53 5.91
C LEU A 125 -5.68 -10.88 5.76
N LEU A 126 -6.85 -11.09 6.39
CA LEU A 126 -7.65 -12.30 6.18
C LEU A 126 -8.18 -12.38 4.75
N GLN A 127 -8.63 -11.27 4.15
CA GLN A 127 -9.09 -11.20 2.75
C GLN A 127 -7.97 -11.64 1.79
N GLU A 128 -6.82 -10.97 1.88
CA GLU A 128 -5.63 -11.27 1.06
C GLU A 128 -5.16 -12.72 1.26
N MET A 129 -5.12 -13.21 2.50
CA MET A 129 -4.77 -14.61 2.78
C MET A 129 -5.82 -15.60 2.26
N ALA A 130 -7.12 -15.27 2.33
CA ALA A 130 -8.20 -16.14 1.84
C ALA A 130 -8.16 -16.27 0.32
N SER A 131 -8.05 -15.14 -0.39
CA SER A 131 -7.85 -15.08 -1.85
C SER A 131 -6.58 -15.82 -2.27
N ALA A 132 -5.44 -15.56 -1.63
CA ALA A 132 -4.17 -16.19 -1.97
C ALA A 132 -4.12 -17.70 -1.69
N TYR A 133 -4.65 -18.18 -0.56
CA TYR A 133 -4.77 -19.61 -0.32
C TYR A 133 -5.71 -20.27 -1.33
N ALA A 134 -6.79 -19.59 -1.73
CA ALA A 134 -7.70 -20.08 -2.76
C ALA A 134 -7.02 -20.15 -4.15
N HIS A 135 -6.30 -19.10 -4.55
CA HIS A 135 -5.50 -19.05 -5.78
C HIS A 135 -4.40 -20.12 -5.80
N GLY A 136 -3.76 -20.42 -4.67
CA GLY A 136 -2.81 -21.54 -4.56
C GLY A 136 -3.44 -22.93 -4.44
N GLY A 137 -4.77 -23.06 -4.44
CA GLY A 137 -5.48 -24.34 -4.27
C GLY A 137 -5.40 -24.93 -2.85
N HIS A 138 -5.01 -24.13 -1.86
CA HIS A 138 -4.79 -24.55 -0.47
C HIS A 138 -6.09 -24.56 0.33
N VAL A 139 -7.03 -25.43 -0.08
CA VAL A 139 -8.41 -25.50 0.45
C VAL A 139 -8.47 -25.61 1.98
N ALA A 140 -7.57 -26.38 2.60
CA ALA A 140 -7.54 -26.56 4.05
C ALA A 140 -7.07 -25.29 4.80
N GLU A 141 -6.28 -24.45 4.15
CA GLU A 141 -5.76 -23.20 4.68
C GLU A 141 -6.77 -22.06 4.49
N ALA A 142 -7.36 -21.92 3.30
CA ALA A 142 -8.44 -20.95 3.03
C ALA A 142 -9.63 -21.16 3.98
N ASN A 143 -10.05 -22.40 4.23
CA ASN A 143 -11.11 -22.72 5.20
C ASN A 143 -10.74 -22.38 6.66
N LYS A 144 -9.45 -22.40 7.04
CA LYS A 144 -9.02 -21.93 8.37
C LYS A 144 -9.15 -20.41 8.48
N VAL A 145 -8.78 -19.68 7.42
CA VAL A 145 -8.94 -18.21 7.36
C VAL A 145 -10.42 -17.83 7.43
N LEU A 146 -11.29 -18.49 6.66
CA LEU A 146 -12.74 -18.32 6.72
C LEU A 146 -13.35 -18.64 8.10
N ALA A 147 -12.73 -19.52 8.88
CA ALA A 147 -13.14 -19.84 10.25
C ALA A 147 -12.70 -18.77 11.28
N LEU A 148 -11.90 -17.78 10.89
CA LEU A 148 -11.54 -16.62 11.72
C LEU A 148 -12.51 -15.43 11.55
N ALA A 149 -13.49 -15.50 10.64
CA ALA A 149 -14.53 -14.48 10.51
C ALA A 149 -15.30 -14.28 11.84
N GLU A 150 -15.36 -13.05 12.35
CA GLU A 150 -15.99 -12.76 13.65
C GLU A 150 -17.50 -12.52 13.54
N ASN A 151 -18.00 -12.23 12.33
CA ASN A 151 -19.41 -11.94 12.06
C ASN A 151 -19.81 -12.38 10.63
N PRO A 152 -21.13 -12.39 10.30
CA PRO A 152 -21.61 -12.84 8.99
C PRO A 152 -21.15 -11.99 7.80
N ASP A 153 -20.89 -10.69 8.00
CA ASP A 153 -20.48 -9.80 6.92
C ASP A 153 -19.01 -9.97 6.58
N GLU A 154 -18.13 -10.11 7.58
CA GLU A 154 -16.74 -10.59 7.37
C GLU A 154 -16.73 -11.94 6.65
N ARG A 155 -17.60 -12.87 7.05
CA ARG A 155 -17.70 -14.18 6.43
C ARG A 155 -18.11 -14.08 4.95
N ARG A 156 -19.03 -13.19 4.61
CA ARG A 156 -19.48 -12.94 3.23
C ARG A 156 -18.33 -12.43 2.37
N VAL A 157 -17.59 -11.43 2.86
CA VAL A 157 -16.42 -10.85 2.19
C VAL A 157 -15.33 -11.90 1.97
N LEU A 158 -14.98 -12.69 3.00
CA LEU A 158 -13.99 -13.76 2.83
C LEU A 158 -14.44 -14.87 1.85
N LEU A 159 -15.75 -15.11 1.70
CA LEU A 159 -16.26 -16.03 0.66
C LEU A 159 -16.11 -15.42 -0.75
N GLN A 160 -16.33 -14.12 -0.91
CA GLN A 160 -16.09 -13.38 -2.17
C GLN A 160 -14.61 -13.47 -2.58
N ASP A 161 -13.70 -13.12 -1.67
CA ASP A 161 -12.25 -13.21 -1.88
C ASP A 161 -11.79 -14.64 -2.21
N MET A 162 -12.35 -15.66 -1.55
CA MET A 162 -12.08 -17.07 -1.87
C MET A 162 -12.61 -17.48 -3.26
N ALA A 163 -13.80 -17.02 -3.65
CA ALA A 163 -14.38 -17.36 -4.95
C ALA A 163 -13.55 -16.76 -6.10
N CYS A 164 -13.18 -15.47 -5.97
CA CYS A 164 -12.26 -14.79 -6.89
C CYS A 164 -10.92 -15.52 -6.97
N GLY A 165 -10.30 -15.82 -5.82
CA GLY A 165 -9.02 -16.52 -5.75
C GLY A 165 -9.05 -17.91 -6.39
N TYR A 166 -10.05 -18.75 -6.08
CA TYR A 166 -10.18 -20.07 -6.71
C TYR A 166 -10.43 -19.95 -8.22
N ALA A 167 -11.23 -18.98 -8.66
CA ALA A 167 -11.50 -18.77 -10.08
C ALA A 167 -10.23 -18.35 -10.84
N HIS A 168 -9.46 -17.40 -10.29
CA HIS A 168 -8.17 -16.98 -10.84
C HIS A 168 -7.16 -18.14 -10.89
N GLY A 169 -7.12 -19.02 -9.89
CA GLY A 169 -6.28 -20.23 -9.93
C GLY A 169 -6.81 -21.38 -10.80
N GLY A 170 -7.98 -21.25 -11.44
CA GLY A 170 -8.61 -22.32 -12.22
C GLY A 170 -9.17 -23.49 -11.38
N HIS A 171 -9.40 -23.27 -10.09
CA HIS A 171 -9.88 -24.26 -9.13
C HIS A 171 -11.41 -24.37 -9.15
N VAL A 172 -11.95 -24.81 -10.29
CA VAL A 172 -13.40 -24.80 -10.60
C VAL A 172 -14.25 -25.52 -9.55
N ALA A 173 -13.81 -26.69 -9.10
CA ALA A 173 -14.57 -27.47 -8.11
C ALA A 173 -14.60 -26.81 -6.72
N GLU A 174 -13.64 -25.95 -6.42
CA GLU A 174 -13.55 -25.21 -5.16
C GLU A 174 -14.35 -23.92 -5.22
N ALA A 175 -14.26 -23.17 -6.32
CA ALA A 175 -15.07 -21.98 -6.57
C ALA A 175 -16.58 -22.32 -6.56
N ASN A 176 -16.98 -23.41 -7.22
CA ASN A 176 -18.39 -23.86 -7.22
C ASN A 176 -18.87 -24.27 -5.82
N LYS A 177 -18.03 -24.89 -4.98
CA LYS A 177 -18.38 -25.18 -3.57
C LYS A 177 -18.59 -23.90 -2.75
N VAL A 178 -17.87 -22.81 -3.07
CA VAL A 178 -18.09 -21.51 -2.40
C VAL A 178 -19.44 -20.92 -2.82
N LEU A 179 -19.78 -20.98 -4.11
CA LEU A 179 -21.09 -20.57 -4.63
C LEU A 179 -22.24 -21.36 -3.99
N GLU A 180 -22.07 -22.67 -3.80
CA GLU A 180 -23.05 -23.54 -3.12
C GLU A 180 -23.34 -23.15 -1.65
N LEU A 181 -22.47 -22.39 -0.98
CA LEU A 181 -22.69 -21.94 0.41
C LEU A 181 -23.66 -20.76 0.53
N VAL A 182 -24.07 -20.16 -0.59
CA VAL A 182 -24.91 -18.96 -0.63
C VAL A 182 -26.25 -19.25 -1.32
N HIS A 183 -27.32 -18.71 -0.74
CA HIS A 183 -28.70 -19.05 -1.15
C HIS A 183 -29.61 -17.83 -1.38
N ASN A 184 -29.12 -16.60 -1.15
CA ASN A 184 -29.84 -15.38 -1.52
C ASN A 184 -29.29 -14.83 -2.83
N SER A 185 -30.15 -14.21 -3.65
CA SER A 185 -29.81 -13.79 -5.01
C SER A 185 -28.72 -12.72 -5.07
N VAL A 186 -28.72 -11.77 -4.13
CA VAL A 186 -27.74 -10.67 -4.09
C VAL A 186 -26.33 -11.21 -3.87
N ASP A 187 -26.12 -11.99 -2.82
CA ASP A 187 -24.81 -12.57 -2.53
C ASP A 187 -24.40 -13.61 -3.59
N ARG A 188 -25.36 -14.33 -4.20
CA ARG A 188 -25.10 -15.21 -5.35
C ARG A 188 -24.56 -14.42 -6.53
N LEU A 189 -25.20 -13.32 -6.92
CA LEU A 189 -24.76 -12.49 -8.03
C LEU A 189 -23.36 -11.91 -7.74
N SER A 190 -23.11 -11.42 -6.54
CA SER A 190 -21.77 -10.95 -6.16
C SER A 190 -20.71 -12.05 -6.24
N LEU A 191 -21.01 -13.30 -5.84
CA LEU A 191 -20.07 -14.41 -6.05
C LEU A 191 -19.86 -14.74 -7.53
N LEU A 192 -20.90 -14.66 -8.37
CA LEU A 192 -20.74 -14.83 -9.82
C LEU A 192 -19.89 -13.71 -10.44
N GLN A 193 -20.03 -12.47 -9.99
CA GLN A 193 -19.19 -11.34 -10.41
C GLN A 193 -17.71 -11.60 -10.07
N GLU A 194 -17.41 -11.95 -8.83
CA GLU A 194 -16.06 -12.29 -8.36
C GLU A 194 -15.46 -13.48 -9.13
N MET A 195 -16.26 -14.53 -9.39
CA MET A 195 -15.82 -15.68 -10.20
C MET A 195 -15.59 -15.31 -11.67
N ALA A 196 -16.45 -14.49 -12.26
CA ALA A 196 -16.31 -14.02 -13.65
C ALA A 196 -15.05 -13.17 -13.81
N CYS A 197 -14.82 -12.25 -12.89
CA CYS A 197 -13.62 -11.41 -12.83
C CYS A 197 -12.37 -12.28 -12.65
N GLY A 198 -12.35 -13.16 -11.65
CA GLY A 198 -11.22 -14.05 -11.35
C GLY A 198 -10.87 -15.00 -12.51
N TYR A 199 -11.84 -15.70 -13.10
CA TYR A 199 -11.57 -16.55 -14.27
C TYR A 199 -11.05 -15.73 -15.46
N ALA A 200 -11.59 -14.53 -15.71
CA ALA A 200 -11.12 -13.66 -16.78
C ALA A 200 -9.69 -13.14 -16.52
N GLN A 201 -9.37 -12.74 -15.29
CA GLN A 201 -8.03 -12.36 -14.83
C GLN A 201 -7.01 -13.50 -14.98
N GLY A 202 -7.41 -14.76 -14.73
CA GLY A 202 -6.56 -15.95 -14.91
C GLY A 202 -6.48 -16.49 -16.35
N GLY A 203 -7.31 -15.99 -17.28
CA GLY A 203 -7.39 -16.51 -18.65
C GLY A 203 -8.16 -17.82 -18.79
N HIS A 204 -9.02 -18.15 -17.82
CA HIS A 204 -9.89 -19.33 -17.79
C HIS A 204 -11.15 -19.08 -18.62
N ILE A 205 -10.97 -19.08 -19.95
CA ILE A 205 -11.98 -18.62 -20.91
C ILE A 205 -13.25 -19.48 -20.87
N VAL A 206 -13.14 -20.79 -20.70
CA VAL A 206 -14.32 -21.68 -20.72
C VAL A 206 -15.16 -21.42 -19.49
N GLU A 207 -14.50 -21.38 -18.34
CA GLU A 207 -15.05 -21.20 -17.01
C GLU A 207 -15.74 -19.83 -16.86
N ALA A 208 -15.11 -18.74 -17.34
CA ALA A 208 -15.72 -17.42 -17.36
C ALA A 208 -17.01 -17.37 -18.21
N ASN A 209 -17.04 -18.08 -19.34
CA ASN A 209 -18.25 -18.19 -20.17
C ASN A 209 -19.33 -19.10 -19.54
N GLU A 210 -18.94 -20.10 -18.75
CA GLU A 210 -19.88 -20.90 -17.95
C GLU A 210 -20.54 -20.03 -16.87
N ILE A 211 -19.79 -19.18 -16.16
CA ILE A 211 -20.35 -18.21 -15.20
C ILE A 211 -21.30 -17.21 -15.87
N LEU A 212 -20.92 -16.67 -17.04
CA LEU A 212 -21.80 -15.80 -17.84
C LEU A 212 -23.12 -16.49 -18.28
N ALA A 213 -23.12 -17.81 -18.41
CA ALA A 213 -24.31 -18.60 -18.73
C ALA A 213 -25.22 -18.88 -17.51
N LEU A 214 -24.78 -18.55 -16.28
CA LEU A 214 -25.57 -18.65 -15.04
C LEU A 214 -26.37 -17.38 -14.70
N ALA A 215 -26.24 -16.31 -15.49
CA ALA A 215 -27.05 -15.10 -15.36
C ALA A 215 -28.54 -15.40 -15.58
N GLU A 216 -29.40 -14.93 -14.68
CA GLU A 216 -30.84 -15.19 -14.71
C GLU A 216 -31.60 -14.18 -15.59
N ASP A 217 -31.05 -12.97 -15.79
CA ASP A 217 -31.64 -11.91 -16.63
C ASP A 217 -30.58 -11.06 -17.36
N PRO A 218 -30.98 -10.17 -18.31
CA PRO A 218 -30.04 -9.34 -19.07
C PRO A 218 -29.20 -8.36 -18.24
N THR A 219 -29.71 -7.90 -17.10
CA THR A 219 -29.00 -6.98 -16.18
C THR A 219 -27.89 -7.73 -15.47
N GLU A 220 -28.17 -8.91 -14.92
CA GLU A 220 -27.13 -9.79 -14.36
C GLU A 220 -26.09 -10.14 -15.43
N ARG A 221 -26.55 -10.48 -16.65
CA ARG A 221 -25.66 -10.81 -17.76
C ARG A 221 -24.70 -9.65 -18.08
N PHE A 222 -25.21 -8.43 -18.19
CA PHE A 222 -24.38 -7.26 -18.49
C PHE A 222 -23.39 -6.95 -17.37
N SER A 223 -23.81 -7.06 -16.11
CA SER A 223 -22.92 -6.95 -14.95
C SER A 223 -21.78 -7.98 -15.01
N LEU A 224 -22.04 -9.24 -15.36
CA LEU A 224 -20.98 -10.23 -15.55
C LEU A 224 -20.08 -9.92 -16.76
N LEU A 225 -20.59 -9.30 -17.84
CA LEU A 225 -19.77 -8.83 -18.96
C LEU A 225 -18.83 -7.69 -18.54
N GLN A 226 -19.26 -6.79 -17.66
CA GLN A 226 -18.41 -5.73 -17.11
C GLN A 226 -17.23 -6.32 -16.30
N GLU A 227 -17.50 -7.28 -15.43
CA GLU A 227 -16.46 -8.00 -14.66
C GLU A 227 -15.49 -8.77 -15.56
N MET A 228 -16.01 -9.47 -16.58
CA MET A 228 -15.17 -10.18 -17.57
C MET A 228 -14.32 -9.20 -18.39
N ALA A 229 -14.86 -8.05 -18.78
CA ALA A 229 -14.14 -7.03 -19.54
C ALA A 229 -12.99 -6.42 -18.73
N CYS A 230 -13.27 -6.06 -17.47
CA CYS A 230 -12.26 -5.60 -16.51
C CYS A 230 -11.19 -6.68 -16.28
N GLY A 231 -11.61 -7.90 -15.95
CA GLY A 231 -10.71 -9.01 -15.61
C GLY A 231 -9.80 -9.44 -16.76
N TYR A 232 -10.33 -9.64 -17.97
CA TYR A 232 -9.51 -9.95 -19.14
C TYR A 232 -8.55 -8.81 -19.48
N ALA A 233 -8.98 -7.55 -19.34
CA ALA A 233 -8.10 -6.40 -19.56
C ALA A 233 -6.98 -6.32 -18.51
N GLN A 234 -7.29 -6.56 -17.24
CA GLN A 234 -6.34 -6.60 -16.14
C GLN A 234 -5.33 -7.75 -16.25
N GLY A 235 -5.75 -8.90 -16.80
CA GLY A 235 -4.86 -10.03 -17.14
C GLY A 235 -4.08 -9.86 -18.45
N GLY A 236 -4.42 -8.86 -19.28
CA GLY A 236 -3.79 -8.61 -20.58
C GLY A 236 -4.30 -9.48 -21.73
N TYR A 237 -5.43 -10.16 -21.56
CA TYR A 237 -6.06 -11.03 -22.56
C TYR A 237 -6.84 -10.20 -23.60
N GLU A 238 -6.11 -9.49 -24.46
CA GLU A 238 -6.69 -8.53 -25.41
C GLU A 238 -7.72 -9.17 -26.36
N ALA A 239 -7.49 -10.39 -26.83
CA ALA A 239 -8.43 -11.05 -27.74
C ALA A 239 -9.74 -11.43 -27.05
N GLU A 240 -9.70 -11.70 -25.74
CA GLU A 240 -10.84 -12.12 -24.92
C GLU A 240 -11.66 -10.90 -24.49
N ALA A 241 -11.01 -9.83 -24.01
CA ALA A 241 -11.68 -8.57 -23.71
C ALA A 241 -12.39 -7.99 -24.95
N ASN A 242 -11.76 -8.06 -26.13
CA ASN A 242 -12.40 -7.64 -27.38
C ASN A 242 -13.57 -8.55 -27.81
N LYS A 243 -13.60 -9.84 -27.44
CA LYS A 243 -14.77 -10.71 -27.66
C LYS A 243 -15.93 -10.29 -26.76
N VAL A 244 -15.66 -10.00 -25.48
CA VAL A 244 -16.67 -9.48 -24.53
C VAL A 244 -17.27 -8.17 -25.07
N LEU A 245 -16.43 -7.21 -25.46
CA LEU A 245 -16.86 -5.96 -26.10
C LEU A 245 -17.66 -6.16 -27.40
N ALA A 246 -17.46 -7.26 -28.13
CA ALA A 246 -18.20 -7.57 -29.35
C ALA A 246 -19.55 -8.26 -29.11
N LEU A 247 -19.83 -8.74 -27.89
CA LEU A 247 -21.14 -9.27 -27.51
C LEU A 247 -22.18 -8.15 -27.42
N GLU A 248 -21.78 -6.94 -27.02
CA GLU A 248 -22.69 -5.79 -26.92
C GLU A 248 -22.70 -4.89 -28.15
N GLN A 249 -23.92 -4.48 -28.49
CA GLN A 249 -24.26 -3.69 -29.69
C GLN A 249 -24.97 -2.38 -29.35
N ASN A 250 -25.48 -2.23 -28.13
CA ASN A 250 -25.95 -0.94 -27.62
C ASN A 250 -24.73 -0.02 -27.43
N PHE A 251 -24.88 1.26 -27.77
CA PHE A 251 -23.81 2.24 -27.72
C PHE A 251 -23.36 2.52 -26.28
N ASP A 252 -24.33 2.79 -25.38
CA ASP A 252 -24.06 3.14 -23.99
C ASP A 252 -23.40 1.96 -23.25
N ASP A 253 -24.01 0.77 -23.31
CA ASP A 253 -23.48 -0.46 -22.71
C ASP A 253 -22.08 -0.81 -23.22
N ARG A 254 -21.82 -0.59 -24.52
CA ARG A 254 -20.50 -0.79 -25.13
C ARG A 254 -19.47 0.21 -24.62
N PHE A 255 -19.85 1.47 -24.39
CA PHE A 255 -18.96 2.47 -23.82
C PHE A 255 -18.62 2.15 -22.34
N GLU A 256 -19.58 1.68 -21.55
CA GLU A 256 -19.30 1.19 -20.20
C GLU A 256 -18.30 0.02 -20.20
N LEU A 257 -18.39 -0.91 -21.16
CA LEU A 257 -17.37 -1.96 -21.32
C LEU A 257 -16.00 -1.40 -21.72
N LEU A 258 -15.92 -0.33 -22.54
CA LEU A 258 -14.66 0.36 -22.84
C LEU A 258 -14.06 1.02 -21.58
N GLN A 259 -14.89 1.58 -20.69
CA GLN A 259 -14.44 2.11 -19.40
C GLN A 259 -13.83 1.00 -18.52
N GLN A 260 -14.52 -0.14 -18.39
CA GLN A 260 -14.00 -1.30 -17.64
C GLN A 260 -12.69 -1.85 -18.24
N MET A 261 -12.57 -1.90 -19.57
CA MET A 261 -11.31 -2.29 -20.24
C MET A 261 -10.20 -1.26 -20.02
N ALA A 262 -10.50 0.04 -20.07
CA ALA A 262 -9.52 1.11 -19.87
C ALA A 262 -8.98 1.10 -18.43
N TYR A 263 -9.86 0.97 -17.44
CA TYR A 263 -9.50 0.78 -16.04
C TYR A 263 -8.69 -0.51 -15.82
N GLY A 264 -9.20 -1.66 -16.30
CA GLY A 264 -8.56 -2.97 -16.14
C GLY A 264 -7.16 -3.03 -16.75
N TYR A 265 -6.99 -2.63 -18.02
CA TYR A 265 -5.67 -2.55 -18.64
C TYR A 265 -4.75 -1.59 -17.89
N ALA A 266 -5.26 -0.46 -17.38
CA ALA A 266 -4.44 0.45 -16.60
C ALA A 266 -4.02 -0.14 -15.25
N LEU A 267 -4.92 -0.83 -14.55
CA LEU A 267 -4.68 -1.52 -13.27
C LEU A 267 -3.66 -2.67 -13.40
N GLY A 268 -3.72 -3.45 -14.48
CA GLY A 268 -2.74 -4.50 -14.79
C GLY A 268 -1.43 -3.99 -15.42
N GLY A 269 -1.39 -2.73 -15.86
CA GLY A 269 -0.22 -2.11 -16.49
C GLY A 269 -0.08 -2.35 -17.99
N HIS A 270 -1.13 -2.78 -18.67
CA HIS A 270 -1.20 -3.05 -20.11
C HIS A 270 -1.30 -1.74 -20.91
N GLY A 271 -0.15 -1.08 -21.04
CA GLY A 271 -0.06 0.29 -21.54
C GLY A 271 -0.24 0.44 -23.05
N ALA A 272 0.03 -0.59 -23.85
CA ALA A 272 -0.26 -0.52 -25.28
C ALA A 272 -1.76 -0.71 -25.54
N GLU A 273 -2.37 -1.58 -24.75
CA GLU A 273 -3.76 -2.03 -24.82
C GLU A 273 -4.72 -0.94 -24.34
N ALA A 274 -4.45 -0.30 -23.20
CA ALA A 274 -5.22 0.87 -22.74
C ALA A 274 -5.21 2.02 -23.76
N ASN A 275 -4.09 2.24 -24.46
CA ASN A 275 -4.02 3.24 -25.52
C ASN A 275 -4.81 2.85 -26.78
N LYS A 276 -5.05 1.55 -27.04
CA LYS A 276 -5.96 1.13 -28.12
C LYS A 276 -7.42 1.46 -27.78
N ILE A 277 -7.82 1.37 -26.51
CA ILE A 277 -9.18 1.72 -26.06
C ILE A 277 -9.52 3.18 -26.40
N LEU A 278 -8.59 4.11 -26.21
CA LEU A 278 -8.75 5.52 -26.62
C LEU A 278 -8.99 5.71 -28.14
N VAL A 279 -8.54 4.76 -28.97
CA VAL A 279 -8.74 4.79 -30.44
C VAL A 279 -10.08 4.19 -30.85
N LEU A 280 -10.65 3.30 -30.03
CA LEU A 280 -11.96 2.68 -30.27
C LEU A 280 -13.14 3.58 -29.89
N ALA A 281 -12.90 4.58 -29.04
CA ALA A 281 -13.90 5.51 -28.53
C ALA A 281 -14.00 6.81 -29.35
N ASP A 282 -15.19 7.40 -29.32
CA ASP A 282 -15.47 8.67 -29.96
C ASP A 282 -14.72 9.84 -29.27
N PRO A 283 -14.45 10.95 -29.97
CA PRO A 283 -13.51 11.97 -29.47
C PRO A 283 -13.89 12.60 -28.12
N ASP A 284 -15.19 12.73 -27.85
CA ASP A 284 -15.78 13.29 -26.62
C ASP A 284 -15.80 12.28 -25.45
N GLU A 285 -15.80 10.98 -25.72
CA GLU A 285 -15.71 9.91 -24.72
C GLU A 285 -14.32 9.77 -24.11
N ARG A 286 -13.27 10.14 -24.87
CA ARG A 286 -11.86 9.86 -24.53
C ARG A 286 -11.44 10.41 -23.17
N PHE A 287 -11.95 11.56 -22.76
CA PHE A 287 -11.58 12.13 -21.46
C PHE A 287 -12.04 11.25 -20.29
N SER A 288 -13.22 10.63 -20.37
CA SER A 288 -13.68 9.67 -19.36
C SER A 288 -12.80 8.42 -19.33
N LEU A 289 -12.35 7.93 -20.48
CA LEU A 289 -11.39 6.81 -20.53
C LEU A 289 -10.02 7.19 -19.95
N LEU A 290 -9.56 8.44 -20.12
CA LEU A 290 -8.37 8.95 -19.44
C LEU A 290 -8.56 9.03 -17.92
N GLN A 291 -9.75 9.37 -17.42
CA GLN A 291 -10.07 9.32 -15.98
C GLN A 291 -9.96 7.89 -15.43
N GLU A 292 -10.50 6.90 -16.15
CA GLU A 292 -10.38 5.48 -15.77
C GLU A 292 -8.94 4.97 -15.82
N MET A 293 -8.19 5.33 -16.87
CA MET A 293 -6.77 4.99 -16.96
C MET A 293 -5.94 5.65 -15.85
N ALA A 294 -6.24 6.90 -15.49
CA ALA A 294 -5.58 7.61 -14.40
C ALA A 294 -5.84 6.94 -13.04
N CYS A 295 -7.07 6.48 -12.81
CA CYS A 295 -7.45 5.72 -11.62
C CYS A 295 -6.74 4.36 -11.57
N GLY A 296 -6.88 3.54 -12.62
CA GLY A 296 -6.31 2.20 -12.69
C GLY A 296 -4.78 2.19 -12.57
N TYR A 297 -4.06 3.05 -13.30
CA TYR A 297 -2.60 3.13 -13.17
C TYR A 297 -2.15 3.59 -11.78
N ALA A 298 -2.91 4.49 -11.14
CA ALA A 298 -2.59 4.93 -9.79
C ALA A 298 -2.84 3.79 -8.77
N GLN A 299 -3.95 3.07 -8.90
CA GLN A 299 -4.28 1.94 -8.02
C GLN A 299 -3.34 0.74 -8.16
N GLY A 300 -2.86 0.44 -9.38
CA GLY A 300 -1.82 -0.58 -9.62
C GLY A 300 -0.39 -0.12 -9.29
N GLY A 301 -0.18 1.14 -8.89
CA GLY A 301 1.15 1.67 -8.53
C GLY A 301 2.04 2.02 -9.71
N HIS A 302 1.48 2.10 -10.92
CA HIS A 302 2.18 2.44 -12.16
C HIS A 302 2.39 3.96 -12.32
N VAL A 303 3.11 4.58 -11.38
CA VAL A 303 3.32 6.04 -11.29
C VAL A 303 3.72 6.68 -12.62
N ALA A 304 4.68 6.09 -13.36
CA ALA A 304 5.13 6.63 -14.65
C ALA A 304 4.08 6.52 -15.78
N LYS A 305 3.04 5.67 -15.66
CA LYS A 305 1.93 5.58 -16.62
C LYS A 305 0.80 6.53 -16.21
N ALA A 306 0.46 6.62 -14.92
CA ALA A 306 -0.47 7.62 -14.41
C ALA A 306 -0.02 9.05 -14.74
N ASN A 307 1.27 9.36 -14.56
CA ASN A 307 1.84 10.66 -14.93
C ASN A 307 1.76 10.96 -16.44
N LYS A 308 1.88 9.94 -17.31
CA LYS A 308 1.69 10.12 -18.76
C LYS A 308 0.26 10.41 -19.13
N VAL A 309 -0.71 9.80 -18.45
CA VAL A 309 -2.14 10.15 -18.63
C VAL A 309 -2.39 11.60 -18.22
N LEU A 310 -1.78 12.05 -17.12
CA LEU A 310 -1.83 13.44 -16.67
C LEU A 310 -1.14 14.44 -17.63
N GLU A 311 -0.20 13.99 -18.45
CA GLU A 311 0.42 14.79 -19.54
C GLU A 311 -0.50 14.97 -20.76
N LEU A 312 -1.59 14.20 -20.87
CA LEU A 312 -2.59 14.29 -21.95
C LEU A 312 -3.74 15.26 -21.68
N ALA A 313 -3.80 15.89 -20.50
CA ALA A 313 -4.80 16.90 -20.18
C ALA A 313 -4.70 18.11 -21.13
N GLU A 314 -5.81 18.50 -21.78
CA GLU A 314 -5.80 19.61 -22.74
C GLU A 314 -5.85 20.98 -22.05
N ASN A 315 -6.41 21.03 -20.84
CA ASN A 315 -6.61 22.26 -20.07
C ASN A 315 -6.43 22.04 -18.54
N PRO A 316 -6.41 23.12 -17.71
CA PRO A 316 -6.21 23.00 -16.26
C PRO A 316 -7.31 22.25 -15.50
N ASP A 317 -8.57 22.33 -15.96
CA ASP A 317 -9.70 21.66 -15.31
C ASP A 317 -9.64 20.14 -15.56
N ASP A 318 -9.36 19.73 -16.81
CA ASP A 318 -9.05 18.33 -17.17
C ASP A 318 -7.90 17.79 -16.30
N ARG A 319 -6.84 18.59 -16.15
CA ARG A 319 -5.66 18.24 -15.37
C ARG A 319 -6.01 18.02 -13.90
N PHE A 320 -6.86 18.87 -13.32
CA PHE A 320 -7.34 18.72 -11.96
C PHE A 320 -8.19 17.44 -11.79
N GLU A 321 -9.09 17.17 -12.73
CA GLU A 321 -9.92 15.96 -12.70
C GLU A 321 -9.08 14.67 -12.83
N LEU A 322 -8.06 14.65 -13.70
CA LEU A 322 -7.11 13.53 -13.74
C LEU A 322 -6.30 13.39 -12.43
N LEU A 323 -5.87 14.50 -11.81
CA LEU A 323 -5.27 14.46 -10.47
C LEU A 323 -6.23 13.88 -9.42
N ARG A 324 -7.54 14.14 -9.53
CA ARG A 324 -8.57 13.58 -8.64
C ARG A 324 -8.73 12.07 -8.81
N HIS A 325 -8.72 11.57 -10.05
CA HIS A 325 -8.76 10.13 -10.33
C HIS A 325 -7.45 9.43 -9.93
N MET A 326 -6.28 10.06 -10.10
CA MET A 326 -5.01 9.56 -9.54
C MET A 326 -5.03 9.53 -8.00
N ALA A 327 -5.57 10.57 -7.36
CA ALA A 327 -5.69 10.66 -5.90
C ALA A 327 -6.61 9.56 -5.33
N LEU A 328 -7.72 9.27 -6.03
CA LEU A 328 -8.61 8.14 -5.75
C LEU A 328 -7.86 6.81 -5.89
N GLY A 329 -7.27 6.54 -7.05
CA GLY A 329 -6.58 5.27 -7.31
C GLY A 329 -5.43 4.99 -6.34
N TYR A 330 -4.55 5.97 -6.09
CA TYR A 330 -3.46 5.79 -5.11
C TYR A 330 -3.98 5.58 -3.67
N ALA A 331 -5.14 6.10 -3.31
CA ALA A 331 -5.75 5.84 -2.01
C ALA A 331 -6.34 4.43 -1.93
N LEU A 332 -7.05 3.98 -2.98
CA LEU A 332 -7.59 2.61 -3.08
C LEU A 332 -6.48 1.55 -3.09
N GLY A 333 -5.38 1.78 -3.82
CA GLY A 333 -4.20 0.91 -3.84
C GLY A 333 -3.29 1.01 -2.61
N GLY A 334 -3.65 1.79 -1.60
CA GLY A 334 -2.85 1.99 -0.38
C GLY A 334 -1.48 2.68 -0.61
N HIS A 335 -1.28 3.30 -1.76
CA HIS A 335 -0.04 3.96 -2.17
C HIS A 335 0.06 5.39 -1.61
N VAL A 336 0.01 5.51 -0.27
CA VAL A 336 -0.08 6.79 0.46
C VAL A 336 1.06 7.77 0.13
N ALA A 337 2.28 7.25 -0.13
CA ALA A 337 3.41 8.08 -0.56
C ALA A 337 3.14 8.80 -1.89
N GLU A 338 2.40 8.17 -2.79
CA GLU A 338 2.18 8.63 -4.16
C GLU A 338 0.94 9.54 -4.23
N ALA A 339 -0.08 9.23 -3.41
CA ALA A 339 -1.14 10.17 -3.06
C ALA A 339 -0.58 11.50 -2.49
N ASN A 340 0.48 11.45 -1.67
CA ASN A 340 1.17 12.66 -1.19
C ASN A 340 1.87 13.44 -2.32
N LYS A 341 2.44 12.77 -3.32
CA LYS A 341 3.03 13.43 -4.49
C LYS A 341 1.96 14.17 -5.31
N VAL A 342 0.77 13.57 -5.48
CA VAL A 342 -0.38 14.20 -6.18
C VAL A 342 -0.81 15.52 -5.54
N LEU A 343 -0.78 15.63 -4.20
CA LEU A 343 -1.10 16.87 -3.49
C LEU A 343 -0.12 18.03 -3.77
N VAL A 344 1.13 17.71 -4.10
CA VAL A 344 2.16 18.69 -4.48
C VAL A 344 1.96 19.18 -5.93
N LEU A 345 1.31 18.38 -6.78
CA LEU A 345 1.00 18.74 -8.17
C LEU A 345 -0.21 19.67 -8.31
N ALA A 346 -1.03 19.82 -7.26
CA ALA A 346 -2.17 20.73 -7.25
C ALA A 346 -1.72 22.20 -7.23
N GLU A 347 -2.20 22.98 -8.21
CA GLU A 347 -1.74 24.35 -8.44
C GLU A 347 -2.18 25.32 -7.35
N ASN A 348 -3.40 25.17 -6.83
CA ASN A 348 -3.99 26.07 -5.85
C ASN A 348 -4.47 25.36 -4.56
N PRO A 349 -4.74 26.10 -3.46
CA PRO A 349 -5.15 25.50 -2.18
C PRO A 349 -6.55 24.87 -2.16
N VAL A 350 -7.46 25.31 -3.05
CA VAL A 350 -8.85 24.79 -3.12
C VAL A 350 -8.83 23.39 -3.74
N ASP A 351 -8.14 23.23 -4.87
CA ASP A 351 -7.91 21.96 -5.54
C ASP A 351 -7.22 20.98 -4.59
N ARG A 352 -6.16 21.44 -3.91
CA ARG A 352 -5.43 20.60 -2.95
C ARG A 352 -6.32 20.13 -1.80
N LEU A 353 -7.26 20.96 -1.33
CA LEU A 353 -8.26 20.57 -0.33
C LEU A 353 -9.26 19.55 -0.89
N ALA A 354 -9.65 19.66 -2.17
CA ALA A 354 -10.52 18.68 -2.82
C ALA A 354 -9.81 17.32 -2.97
N LEU A 355 -8.57 17.29 -3.45
CA LEU A 355 -7.75 16.07 -3.51
C LEU A 355 -7.53 15.47 -2.12
N LEU A 356 -7.27 16.30 -1.10
CA LEU A 356 -7.16 15.84 0.29
C LEU A 356 -8.44 15.18 0.80
N LYS A 357 -9.62 15.67 0.40
CA LYS A 357 -10.90 15.01 0.71
C LYS A 357 -11.02 13.67 0.00
N THR A 358 -10.73 13.60 -1.30
CA THR A 358 -10.74 12.35 -2.07
C THR A 358 -9.77 11.31 -1.47
N ILE A 359 -8.59 11.73 -1.04
CA ILE A 359 -7.64 10.84 -0.36
C ILE A 359 -8.19 10.42 1.01
N ALA A 360 -8.69 11.35 1.82
CA ALA A 360 -9.26 11.03 3.13
C ALA A 360 -10.43 10.05 3.04
N THR A 361 -11.38 10.25 2.11
CA THR A 361 -12.55 9.37 1.94
C THR A 361 -12.16 7.95 1.56
N ASN A 362 -11.11 7.77 0.75
CA ASN A 362 -10.77 6.47 0.18
C ASN A 362 -9.68 5.73 0.98
N LEU A 363 -8.77 6.44 1.66
CA LEU A 363 -7.90 5.84 2.68
C LEU A 363 -8.68 5.28 3.88
N LEU A 364 -9.94 5.69 4.07
CA LEU A 364 -10.80 5.10 5.09
C LEU A 364 -11.25 3.68 4.77
N HIS A 365 -11.10 3.17 3.55
CA HIS A 365 -11.23 1.72 3.32
C HIS A 365 -10.08 0.92 3.97
N MET A 366 -8.98 1.58 4.35
CA MET A 366 -7.91 1.06 5.22
C MET A 366 -8.10 1.53 6.69
N THR A 367 -9.33 1.52 7.23
CA THR A 367 -9.77 2.42 8.33
C THR A 367 -8.76 2.64 9.47
N LEU A 368 -8.60 3.91 9.86
CA LEU A 368 -7.86 4.33 11.04
C LEU A 368 -8.65 3.97 12.31
N SER A 369 -8.56 2.71 12.75
CA SER A 369 -9.38 2.17 13.85
C SER A 369 -8.78 2.44 15.24
N THR A 370 -7.48 2.70 15.35
CA THR A 370 -6.82 3.14 16.59
C THR A 370 -6.08 4.47 16.43
N GLU A 371 -5.79 5.13 17.57
CA GLU A 371 -4.92 6.31 17.63
C GLU A 371 -3.54 6.05 17.00
N ARG A 372 -3.01 4.82 17.11
CA ARG A 372 -1.73 4.42 16.51
C ARG A 372 -1.80 4.47 14.99
N ASP A 373 -2.88 3.97 14.40
CA ASP A 373 -3.04 3.87 12.94
C ASP A 373 -3.26 5.25 12.35
N ALA A 374 -4.09 6.08 13.02
CA ALA A 374 -4.22 7.49 12.70
C ALA A 374 -2.86 8.22 12.76
N LEU A 375 -2.05 7.97 13.80
CA LEU A 375 -0.72 8.54 13.94
C LEU A 375 0.26 8.02 12.87
N GLN A 376 0.19 6.75 12.49
CA GLN A 376 1.03 6.13 11.47
C GLN A 376 0.72 6.70 10.09
N THR A 377 -0.55 6.71 9.69
CA THR A 377 -1.00 7.31 8.44
C THR A 377 -0.62 8.79 8.41
N LEU A 378 -0.93 9.58 9.44
CA LEU A 378 -0.51 11.00 9.51
C LEU A 378 1.01 11.18 9.38
N ALA A 379 1.82 10.30 9.97
CA ALA A 379 3.27 10.38 9.87
C ALA A 379 3.80 10.08 8.45
N THR A 380 3.04 9.42 7.59
CA THR A 380 3.41 9.28 6.16
C THR A 380 3.15 10.55 5.35
N PHE A 381 2.16 11.37 5.74
CA PHE A 381 1.85 12.62 5.03
C PHE A 381 2.93 13.69 5.24
N ASN A 382 3.16 14.53 4.22
CA ASN A 382 3.95 15.74 4.35
C ASN A 382 3.37 16.61 5.49
N PRO A 383 4.18 17.09 6.46
CA PRO A 383 3.78 18.03 7.51
C PRO A 383 2.85 19.17 7.06
N ASP A 384 3.06 19.74 5.88
CA ASP A 384 2.24 20.82 5.32
C ASP A 384 0.75 20.43 5.17
N PHE A 385 0.47 19.14 5.01
CA PHE A 385 -0.87 18.60 4.77
C PHE A 385 -1.47 17.91 6.00
N GLN A 386 -0.65 17.56 7.01
CA GLN A 386 -1.06 16.76 8.17
C GLN A 386 -2.25 17.38 8.95
N SER A 387 -2.30 18.70 9.10
CA SER A 387 -3.40 19.38 9.80
C SER A 387 -4.73 19.28 9.04
N VAL A 388 -4.69 19.39 7.71
CA VAL A 388 -5.90 19.37 6.87
C VAL A 388 -6.42 17.94 6.72
N ILE A 389 -5.54 16.97 6.41
CA ILE A 389 -5.95 15.56 6.33
C ILE A 389 -6.47 15.06 7.70
N ALA A 390 -5.88 15.47 8.83
CA ALA A 390 -6.40 15.14 10.16
C ALA A 390 -7.83 15.69 10.39
N SER A 391 -8.11 16.91 9.92
CA SER A 391 -9.44 17.53 10.02
C SER A 391 -10.49 16.84 9.13
N GLU A 392 -10.10 16.40 7.93
CA GLU A 392 -10.98 15.63 7.04
C GLU A 392 -11.22 14.22 7.59
N LEU A 393 -10.17 13.48 7.96
CA LEU A 393 -10.28 12.14 8.57
C LEU A 393 -11.12 12.14 9.85
N LYS A 394 -11.05 13.19 10.68
CA LYS A 394 -11.88 13.35 11.89
C LYS A 394 -13.39 13.32 11.62
N LYS A 395 -13.85 13.72 10.42
CA LYS A 395 -15.28 13.69 10.06
C LYS A 395 -15.83 12.27 9.98
N TYR A 396 -14.96 11.31 9.67
CA TYR A 396 -15.31 9.91 9.47
C TYR A 396 -14.89 9.04 10.67
N ALA A 397 -13.72 9.31 11.24
CA ALA A 397 -13.18 8.63 12.43
C ALA A 397 -13.69 9.26 13.74
N ALA A 398 -15.01 9.34 13.91
CA ALA A 398 -15.68 10.07 15.00
C ALA A 398 -15.31 9.64 16.44
N LYS A 399 -14.60 8.51 16.61
CA LYS A 399 -14.15 7.97 17.91
C LYS A 399 -12.72 8.36 18.31
N ILE A 400 -11.93 8.93 17.39
CA ILE A 400 -10.51 9.26 17.63
C ILE A 400 -10.34 10.78 17.45
N ASP A 401 -9.70 11.44 18.41
CA ASP A 401 -9.30 12.83 18.21
C ASP A 401 -8.04 12.92 17.33
N ILE A 402 -8.18 12.71 16.02
CA ILE A 402 -7.05 12.65 15.08
C ILE A 402 -6.23 13.97 15.08
N VAL A 403 -6.84 15.11 15.40
CA VAL A 403 -6.19 16.42 15.31
C VAL A 403 -5.10 16.62 16.36
N HIS A 404 -5.25 16.10 17.59
CA HIS A 404 -4.20 16.25 18.62
C HIS A 404 -2.93 15.44 18.30
N LEU A 405 -2.99 14.50 17.36
CA LEU A 405 -1.87 13.65 16.95
C LEU A 405 -0.89 14.36 16.02
N VAL A 406 -1.31 15.43 15.33
CA VAL A 406 -0.51 16.12 14.30
C VAL A 406 0.90 16.50 14.80
N PRO A 407 1.11 17.12 15.99
CA PRO A 407 2.46 17.46 16.45
C PRO A 407 3.37 16.25 16.73
N LYS A 408 2.78 15.08 17.02
CA LYS A 408 3.50 13.81 17.20
C LYS A 408 3.80 13.18 15.83
N ALA A 409 2.84 13.21 14.92
CA ALA A 409 2.99 12.77 13.52
C ALA A 409 4.10 13.55 12.79
N THR A 410 4.17 14.87 12.95
CA THR A 410 5.22 15.71 12.35
C THR A 410 6.62 15.31 12.83
N LYS A 411 6.76 15.01 14.14
CA LYS A 411 8.03 14.54 14.73
C LYS A 411 8.41 13.15 14.20
N LEU A 412 7.45 12.24 14.11
CA LEU A 412 7.66 10.89 13.55
C LEU A 412 8.05 10.95 12.09
N HIS A 413 7.34 11.72 11.27
CA HIS A 413 7.70 11.97 9.87
C HIS A 413 9.15 12.47 9.74
N THR A 414 9.51 13.49 10.53
CA THR A 414 10.86 14.06 10.54
C THR A 414 11.92 13.01 10.91
N LEU A 415 11.66 12.16 11.91
CA LEU A 415 12.57 11.07 12.30
C LEU A 415 12.67 9.98 11.24
N MET A 416 11.55 9.57 10.65
CA MET A 416 11.50 8.58 9.57
C MET A 416 12.35 9.03 8.37
N GLN A 417 12.19 10.29 7.92
CA GLN A 417 12.95 10.85 6.80
C GLN A 417 14.44 11.07 7.15
N THR A 418 14.74 11.73 8.27
CA THR A 418 16.12 12.13 8.60
C THR A 418 17.01 10.97 9.05
N GLN A 419 16.46 10.03 9.82
CA GLN A 419 17.20 8.90 10.40
C GLN A 419 16.99 7.58 9.67
N LYS A 420 16.15 7.57 8.61
CA LYS A 420 15.79 6.36 7.82
C LYS A 420 15.27 5.25 8.75
N LEU A 421 14.29 5.62 9.56
CA LEU A 421 13.61 4.74 10.51
C LEU A 421 12.24 4.35 9.95
N ASN A 422 11.80 3.12 10.21
CA ASN A 422 10.39 2.78 10.05
C ASN A 422 9.55 3.44 11.19
N PHE A 423 8.22 3.37 11.09
CA PHE A 423 7.33 3.99 12.08
C PHE A 423 7.54 3.45 13.51
N ASN A 424 7.67 2.14 13.70
CA ASN A 424 7.89 1.50 15.01
C ASN A 424 9.24 1.89 15.61
N GLN A 425 10.26 2.02 14.78
CA GLN A 425 11.58 2.52 15.16
C GLN A 425 11.54 4.00 15.56
N ALA A 426 10.83 4.85 14.81
CA ALA A 426 10.65 6.27 15.15
C ALA A 426 9.85 6.47 16.44
N MET A 427 8.82 5.65 16.68
CA MET A 427 8.07 5.61 17.94
C MET A 427 8.97 5.24 19.13
N GLY A 428 9.77 4.18 19.00
CA GLY A 428 10.76 3.80 20.02
C GLY A 428 11.84 4.88 20.20
N TRP A 429 12.25 5.57 19.13
CA TRP A 429 13.19 6.69 19.19
C TRP A 429 12.64 7.88 19.98
N MET A 430 11.33 8.14 19.95
CA MET A 430 10.73 9.27 20.66
C MET A 430 10.61 9.08 22.18
N GLN A 431 10.74 7.87 22.70
CA GLN A 431 10.59 7.55 24.13
C GLN A 431 11.94 7.71 24.87
N PRO A 432 12.09 8.64 25.83
CA PRO A 432 13.35 8.85 26.55
C PRO A 432 13.84 7.62 27.32
N GLU A 433 12.91 6.84 27.87
CA GLU A 433 13.17 5.60 28.61
C GLU A 433 13.74 4.53 27.67
N MET A 434 13.22 4.48 26.44
CA MET A 434 13.68 3.57 25.40
C MET A 434 15.05 4.00 24.85
N GLN A 435 15.29 5.30 24.69
CA GLN A 435 16.61 5.83 24.35
C GLN A 435 17.66 5.44 25.41
N LEU A 436 17.35 5.65 26.69
CA LEU A 436 18.16 5.23 27.84
C LEU A 436 18.46 3.73 27.79
N TRP A 437 17.42 2.92 27.66
CA TRP A 437 17.51 1.46 27.59
C TRP A 437 18.43 1.00 26.45
N LEU A 438 18.26 1.57 25.25
CA LEU A 438 19.06 1.24 24.06
C LEU A 438 20.52 1.70 24.16
N LEU A 439 20.79 2.83 24.81
CA LEU A 439 22.14 3.36 24.98
C LEU A 439 22.91 2.65 26.10
N GLN A 440 22.25 2.26 27.19
CA GLN A 440 22.85 1.60 28.36
C GLN A 440 22.89 0.07 28.24
N GLY A 441 21.85 -0.56 27.71
CA GLY A 441 21.68 -2.02 27.63
C GLY A 441 22.89 -2.76 27.04
N PRO A 442 23.47 -2.33 25.89
CA PRO A 442 24.69 -2.91 25.34
C PRO A 442 25.89 -2.90 26.30
N GLN A 443 26.01 -1.88 27.16
CA GLN A 443 27.08 -1.83 28.17
C GLN A 443 26.77 -2.76 29.36
N LEU A 444 25.50 -2.90 29.76
CA LEU A 444 25.11 -3.87 30.78
C LEU A 444 25.34 -5.31 30.32
N ILE A 445 25.11 -5.61 29.03
CA ILE A 445 25.45 -6.89 28.41
C ILE A 445 26.97 -7.11 28.41
N LYS A 446 27.75 -6.12 27.93
CA LYS A 446 29.22 -6.19 27.93
C LYS A 446 29.80 -6.44 29.32
N ASN A 447 29.20 -5.82 30.34
CA ASN A 447 29.58 -5.96 31.75
C ASN A 447 28.96 -7.20 32.44
N LYS A 448 28.29 -8.10 31.69
CA LYS A 448 27.61 -9.32 32.18
C LYS A 448 26.54 -9.07 33.25
N LYS A 449 25.99 -7.85 33.32
CA LYS A 449 24.91 -7.45 34.24
C LYS A 449 23.51 -7.63 33.66
N LEU A 450 23.38 -7.82 32.35
CA LEU A 450 22.13 -8.05 31.65
C LEU A 450 22.32 -9.15 30.59
N ALA A 451 21.41 -10.12 30.53
CA ALA A 451 21.44 -11.13 29.48
C ALA A 451 21.02 -10.51 28.13
N ALA A 452 21.78 -10.78 27.06
CA ALA A 452 21.49 -10.23 25.73
C ALA A 452 20.10 -10.64 25.22
N ALA A 453 19.69 -11.89 25.47
CA ALA A 453 18.34 -12.36 25.16
C ALA A 453 17.26 -11.53 25.87
N MET A 454 17.40 -11.29 27.18
CA MET A 454 16.44 -10.51 27.95
C MET A 454 16.39 -9.04 27.50
N PHE A 455 17.53 -8.43 27.18
CA PHE A 455 17.58 -7.10 26.58
C PHE A 455 16.79 -7.03 25.28
N LEU A 456 16.99 -8.01 24.38
CA LEU A 456 16.31 -8.05 23.09
C LEU A 456 14.81 -8.34 23.25
N SER A 457 14.40 -9.33 24.06
CA SER A 457 12.99 -9.66 24.30
C SER A 457 12.19 -8.51 24.90
N VAL A 458 12.75 -7.79 25.90
CA VAL A 458 12.11 -6.59 26.46
C VAL A 458 12.05 -5.48 25.42
N SER A 459 13.12 -5.30 24.64
CA SER A 459 13.15 -4.28 23.59
C SER A 459 12.10 -4.49 22.49
N THR A 460 11.92 -5.73 22.04
CA THR A 460 10.93 -6.09 21.03
C THR A 460 9.51 -5.94 21.59
N TYR A 461 9.29 -6.36 22.84
CA TYR A 461 8.00 -6.20 23.53
C TYR A 461 7.58 -4.73 23.68
N LEU A 462 8.50 -3.85 24.08
CA LEU A 462 8.20 -2.43 24.34
C LEU A 462 7.89 -1.61 23.08
N THR A 463 8.26 -2.10 21.88
CA THR A 463 8.21 -1.28 20.64
C THR A 463 7.52 -1.93 19.45
N SER A 464 7.12 -3.21 19.57
CA SER A 464 6.65 -4.06 18.46
C SER A 464 7.67 -4.23 17.31
N ASN A 465 8.93 -3.84 17.48
CA ASN A 465 9.99 -4.12 16.52
C ASN A 465 10.48 -5.57 16.65
N SER A 466 10.94 -6.16 15.56
CA SER A 466 11.68 -7.43 15.59
C SER A 466 13.12 -7.26 16.12
N ILE A 467 13.76 -8.37 16.51
CA ILE A 467 15.14 -8.36 17.04
C ILE A 467 16.14 -7.61 16.12
N PRO A 468 16.14 -7.81 14.77
CA PRO A 468 17.03 -7.05 13.89
C PRO A 468 16.69 -5.55 13.81
N GLU A 469 15.41 -5.18 13.82
CA GLU A 469 14.97 -3.78 13.81
C GLU A 469 15.37 -3.07 15.11
N MET A 470 15.39 -3.79 16.24
CA MET A 470 15.92 -3.28 17.51
C MET A 470 17.44 -3.11 17.52
N ALA A 471 18.18 -4.03 16.92
CA ALA A 471 19.63 -3.91 16.79
C ALA A 471 20.03 -2.74 15.89
N ASP A 472 19.34 -2.56 14.76
CA ASP A 472 19.49 -1.40 13.88
C ASP A 472 19.15 -0.08 14.59
N LEU A 473 18.02 -0.03 15.31
CA LEU A 473 17.59 1.14 16.07
C LEU A 473 18.63 1.54 17.13
N ALA A 474 19.13 0.57 17.91
CA ALA A 474 20.18 0.81 18.91
C ALA A 474 21.48 1.33 18.27
N ASN A 475 21.87 0.77 17.13
CA ASN A 475 23.06 1.21 16.38
C ASN A 475 22.89 2.64 15.87
N LYS A 476 21.80 2.95 15.15
CA LYS A 476 21.49 4.31 14.65
C LYS A 476 21.49 5.32 15.79
N LEU A 477 20.80 5.02 16.90
CA LEU A 477 20.76 5.89 18.08
C LEU A 477 22.15 6.10 18.68
N SER A 478 22.99 5.07 18.74
CA SER A 478 24.36 5.18 19.26
C SER A 478 25.30 6.01 18.39
N VAL A 479 25.03 6.12 17.08
CA VAL A 479 25.82 6.91 16.13
C VAL A 479 25.40 8.39 16.15
N THR A 480 24.09 8.67 16.21
CA THR A 480 23.56 10.05 16.26
C THR A 480 23.75 10.71 17.62
N THR A 481 23.71 9.92 18.69
CA THR A 481 23.69 10.43 20.06
C THR A 481 25.10 10.43 20.62
N CYS A 482 25.70 11.61 20.76
CA CYS A 482 26.93 11.78 21.51
C CYS A 482 26.68 11.34 22.97
N ARG A 483 27.09 10.11 23.31
CA ARG A 483 26.77 9.45 24.59
C ARG A 483 27.05 10.35 25.80
N ASP A 484 28.22 10.98 25.83
CA ASP A 484 28.62 11.82 26.96
C ASP A 484 27.73 13.05 27.09
N ARG A 485 27.36 13.70 25.97
CA ARG A 485 26.43 14.85 25.98
C ARG A 485 25.03 14.44 26.43
N PHE A 486 24.54 13.27 25.98
CA PHE A 486 23.24 12.74 26.37
C PHE A 486 23.17 12.39 27.86
N PHE A 487 24.19 11.72 28.40
CA PHE A 487 24.23 11.42 29.84
C PHE A 487 24.37 12.68 30.70
N ASN A 488 25.11 13.70 30.25
CA ASN A 488 25.18 14.99 30.92
C ASN A 488 23.83 15.74 30.91
N ASP A 489 23.08 15.71 29.79
CA ASP A 489 21.75 16.36 29.68
C ASP A 489 20.65 15.58 30.44
N LEU A 490 20.83 14.28 30.63
CA LEU A 490 19.97 13.47 31.52
C LEU A 490 20.29 13.70 33.00
N GLN A 491 21.57 13.85 33.36
CA GLN A 491 21.93 14.25 34.72
C GLN A 491 21.34 15.63 35.03
N SER A 492 21.49 16.63 34.15
CA SER A 492 20.93 17.97 34.37
C SER A 492 19.39 17.95 34.54
N ARG A 493 18.68 17.14 33.75
CA ARG A 493 17.22 16.92 33.92
C ARG A 493 16.86 16.17 35.20
N SER A 494 17.65 15.16 35.61
CA SER A 494 17.42 14.49 36.90
C SER A 494 17.68 15.42 38.08
N HIS A 495 18.63 16.36 37.94
CA HIS A 495 18.87 17.41 38.94
C HIS A 495 17.73 18.44 38.98
N LEU A 496 17.11 18.79 37.84
CA LEU A 496 15.91 19.63 37.80
C LEU A 496 14.71 18.95 38.49
N LEU A 497 14.40 17.69 38.15
CA LEU A 497 13.33 16.94 38.80
C LEU A 497 13.59 16.75 40.31
N ALA A 498 14.85 16.54 40.71
CA ALA A 498 15.22 16.51 42.13
C ALA A 498 15.07 17.89 42.80
N TYR A 499 15.35 19.00 42.10
CA TYR A 499 15.14 20.35 42.60
C TYR A 499 13.64 20.67 42.79
N ASP A 500 12.79 20.33 41.82
CA ASP A 500 11.34 20.53 41.91
C ASP A 500 10.71 19.66 43.00
N LEU A 501 11.25 18.47 43.26
CA LEU A 501 10.86 17.60 44.39
C LEU A 501 11.41 18.05 45.76
N THR A 502 12.38 18.98 45.79
CA THR A 502 12.97 19.53 47.02
C THR A 502 12.63 21.00 47.28
N ALA A 503 11.88 21.63 46.38
CA ALA A 503 11.30 22.95 46.60
C ALA A 503 10.27 22.90 47.75
N GLU A 504 10.53 23.64 48.83
CA GLU A 504 9.60 23.69 49.97
C GLU A 504 8.21 24.18 49.53
N PRO A 505 7.11 23.57 50.04
CA PRO A 505 5.77 24.04 49.76
C PRO A 505 5.60 25.47 50.28
N THR A 506 5.13 26.37 49.41
CA THR A 506 4.91 27.78 49.77
C THR A 506 3.93 27.89 50.94
N LYS A 507 4.31 28.66 51.97
CA LYS A 507 3.68 28.69 53.31
C LYS A 507 2.20 29.12 53.41
N ASN A 508 1.49 29.31 52.28
CA ASN A 508 0.12 29.82 52.22
C ASN A 508 -0.85 28.88 51.46
N ALA A 509 -0.78 27.56 51.71
CA ALA A 509 -1.80 26.61 51.27
C ALA A 509 -2.84 26.37 52.39
N PRO A 510 -4.16 26.48 52.13
CA PRO A 510 -5.18 26.24 53.15
C PRO A 510 -5.22 24.78 53.61
N VAL A 511 -5.36 24.56 54.92
CA VAL A 511 -5.52 23.23 55.51
C VAL A 511 -6.93 22.71 55.24
N ALA A 512 -7.05 21.58 54.55
CA ALA A 512 -8.31 20.86 54.41
C ALA A 512 -8.69 20.15 55.74
N PRO A 513 -9.97 20.14 56.15
CA PRO A 513 -10.40 19.45 57.36
C PRO A 513 -10.33 17.93 57.20
N ALA A 514 -10.10 17.23 58.31
CA ALA A 514 -9.86 15.78 58.34
C ALA A 514 -11.15 14.96 58.54
N ALA A 515 -11.19 13.83 57.82
CA ALA A 515 -12.12 12.69 57.94
C ALA A 515 -13.61 12.96 57.67
#